data_AF-A0A838Q0S2-F1
#
_entry.id   AF-A0A838Q0S2-F1
#
_cell.length_a   1.000
_cell.length_b   1.000
_cell.length_c   1.000
_cell.angle_alpha   90.00
_cell.angle_beta   90.00
_cell.angle_gamma   90.00
#
_symmetry.space_group_name_H-M   'P 1'
#
loop_
_entity.id
_entity.type
_entity.pdbx_description
1 polymer ?
#
loop_
_entity_poly.entity_id
_entity_poly.type
_entity_poly.pdbx_seq_one_letter_code
_entity_poly.pdbx_strand_id
1 'polypeptide(L)'
;FWRIFLLCGHPEDPETYFAGYDKSQVSPIGAPDNVVFDRLGNVWIATDGQPSTIFKNDALHAVPVDGPQRGRVQQFLSVPRGAECTGPYFSEDNSTLVVSVQHPGEGGSLAVPFSTWPDRDDTPARPSVISVWRSARGERRVGA
;
A
#
# COMPACT_ATOMS: atom_id res chain seq x y z
N PHE A 1 -16.19 -21.65 10.41
CA PHE A 1 -15.71 -21.69 9.01
C PHE A 1 -14.99 -20.39 8.69
N TRP A 2 -13.88 -20.46 7.94
CA TRP A 2 -13.12 -19.31 7.45
C TRP A 2 -13.29 -19.17 5.93
N ARG A 3 -12.96 -18.00 5.38
CA ARG A 3 -12.97 -17.73 3.93
C ARG A 3 -11.75 -16.92 3.55
N ILE A 4 -11.21 -17.16 2.35
CA ILE A 4 -10.19 -16.29 1.75
C ILE A 4 -10.87 -14.97 1.40
N PHE A 5 -10.30 -13.85 1.87
CA PHE A 5 -10.78 -12.53 1.47
C PHE A 5 -10.17 -12.13 0.12
N LEU A 6 -8.84 -12.20 0.01
CA LEU A 6 -8.09 -11.95 -1.21
C LEU A 6 -7.11 -13.10 -1.47
N LEU A 7 -7.00 -13.52 -2.73
CA LEU A 7 -5.87 -14.29 -3.26
C LEU A 7 -5.18 -13.37 -4.28
N CYS A 8 -4.07 -12.79 -3.82
CA CYS A 8 -3.40 -11.65 -4.47
C CYS A 8 -2.56 -12.08 -5.70
N GLY A 9 -2.34 -11.14 -6.61
CA GLY A 9 -1.52 -11.30 -7.81
C GLY A 9 -1.92 -10.30 -8.91
N HIS A 10 -1.55 -10.60 -10.15
CA HIS A 10 -2.08 -9.88 -11.31
C HIS A 10 -3.58 -10.23 -11.51
N PRO A 11 -4.48 -9.25 -11.72
CA PRO A 11 -5.91 -9.55 -11.86
C PRO A 11 -6.25 -10.42 -13.07
N GLU A 12 -5.40 -10.43 -14.09
CA GLU A 12 -5.53 -11.28 -15.29
C GLU A 12 -5.20 -12.76 -15.01
N ASP A 13 -4.51 -13.07 -13.91
CA ASP A 13 -4.21 -14.44 -13.52
C ASP A 13 -5.51 -15.13 -13.06
N PRO A 14 -5.93 -16.26 -13.66
CA PRO A 14 -7.18 -16.93 -13.31
C PRO A 14 -7.25 -17.37 -11.84
N GLU A 15 -6.13 -17.60 -11.16
CA GLU A 15 -6.11 -18.06 -9.77
C GLU A 15 -6.40 -16.95 -8.76
N THR A 16 -6.24 -15.67 -9.14
CA THR A 16 -6.47 -14.57 -8.20
C THR A 16 -7.95 -14.41 -7.85
N TYR A 17 -8.22 -13.95 -6.63
CA TYR A 17 -9.56 -13.80 -6.09
C TYR A 17 -9.66 -12.50 -5.29
N PHE A 18 -10.67 -11.68 -5.58
CA PHE A 18 -10.84 -10.36 -4.98
C PHE A 18 -12.18 -10.24 -4.27
N ALA A 19 -12.44 -11.17 -3.35
CA ALA A 19 -13.67 -11.22 -2.56
C ALA A 19 -14.98 -11.27 -3.40
N GLY A 20 -14.89 -11.70 -4.67
CA GLY A 20 -15.99 -11.72 -5.63
C GLY A 20 -16.16 -10.46 -6.48
N TYR A 21 -15.29 -9.46 -6.33
CA TYR A 21 -15.29 -8.25 -7.16
C TYR A 21 -14.79 -8.53 -8.58
N ASP A 22 -15.21 -7.69 -9.53
CA ASP A 22 -14.74 -7.75 -10.92
C ASP A 22 -13.23 -7.47 -10.99
N LYS A 23 -12.47 -8.48 -11.43
CA LYS A 23 -11.00 -8.46 -11.50
C LYS A 23 -10.50 -7.41 -12.49
N SER A 24 -11.27 -7.04 -13.50
CA SER A 24 -10.88 -6.00 -14.46
C SER A 24 -10.87 -4.59 -13.85
N GLN A 25 -11.42 -4.43 -12.64
CA GLN A 25 -11.61 -3.16 -11.96
C GLN A 25 -10.79 -3.01 -10.67
N VAL A 26 -9.83 -3.90 -10.41
CA VAL A 26 -8.97 -3.86 -9.22
C VAL A 26 -7.50 -3.57 -9.59
N SER A 27 -6.77 -2.97 -8.66
CA SER A 27 -5.31 -2.88 -8.75
C SER A 27 -4.66 -4.25 -8.52
N PRO A 28 -3.55 -4.59 -9.22
CA PRO A 28 -2.73 -5.72 -8.82
C PRO A 28 -2.18 -5.48 -7.41
N ILE A 29 -2.08 -6.54 -6.63
CA ILE A 29 -1.50 -6.51 -5.29
C ILE A 29 -0.70 -7.80 -5.11
N GLY A 30 0.47 -7.71 -4.48
CA GLY A 30 1.34 -8.86 -4.20
C GLY A 30 1.86 -8.80 -2.78
N ALA A 31 2.25 -9.95 -2.24
CA ALA A 31 2.90 -10.09 -0.93
C ALA A 31 2.30 -9.18 0.18
N PRO A 32 1.00 -9.34 0.51
CA PRO A 32 0.37 -8.57 1.58
C PRO A 32 1.03 -8.91 2.93
N ASP A 33 1.34 -7.87 3.71
CA ASP A 33 1.93 -8.00 5.04
C ASP A 33 1.01 -7.35 6.09
N ASN A 34 1.14 -6.04 6.32
CA ASN A 34 0.39 -5.38 7.40
C ASN A 34 -1.03 -4.99 7.00
N VAL A 35 -1.91 -4.91 7.99
CA VAL A 35 -3.28 -4.41 7.82
C VAL A 35 -3.68 -3.40 8.88
N VAL A 36 -4.50 -2.42 8.50
CA VAL A 36 -5.21 -1.51 9.42
C VAL A 36 -6.61 -1.25 8.90
N PHE A 37 -7.56 -1.01 9.81
CA PHE A 37 -8.92 -0.61 9.43
C PHE A 37 -9.10 0.89 9.61
N ASP A 38 -9.78 1.51 8.65
CA ASP A 38 -10.22 2.90 8.78
C ASP A 38 -11.59 3.00 9.46
N ARG A 39 -12.02 4.23 9.78
CA ARG A 39 -13.35 4.48 10.37
C ARG A 39 -14.54 4.22 9.45
N LEU A 40 -14.32 4.00 8.16
CA LEU A 40 -15.37 3.64 7.19
C LEU A 40 -15.52 2.12 7.05
N GLY A 41 -14.65 1.34 7.69
CA GLY A 41 -14.64 -0.12 7.65
C GLY A 41 -13.81 -0.69 6.49
N ASN A 42 -13.08 0.13 5.72
CA ASN A 42 -12.16 -0.41 4.73
C ASN A 42 -10.95 -1.03 5.43
N VAL A 43 -10.46 -2.14 4.88
CA VAL A 43 -9.14 -2.66 5.23
C VAL A 43 -8.09 -2.02 4.33
N TRP A 44 -7.00 -1.59 4.94
CA TRP A 44 -5.84 -1.03 4.27
C TRP A 44 -4.69 -2.00 4.40
N ILE A 45 -4.13 -2.43 3.27
CA ILE A 45 -3.16 -3.53 3.17
C ILE A 45 -1.85 -2.98 2.65
N ALA A 46 -0.81 -3.07 3.48
CA ALA A 46 0.55 -2.74 3.12
C ALA A 46 1.26 -3.99 2.57
N THR A 47 2.28 -3.78 1.72
CA THR A 47 2.97 -4.89 1.05
C THR A 47 4.47 -4.83 1.28
N ASP A 48 5.07 -6.02 1.32
CA ASP A 48 6.51 -6.27 1.34
C ASP A 48 6.82 -7.39 0.35
N GLY A 49 7.38 -7.06 -0.80
CA GLY A 49 7.78 -8.04 -1.81
C GLY A 49 6.98 -8.00 -3.12
N GLN A 50 6.13 -6.99 -3.36
CA GLN A 50 5.58 -6.74 -4.69
C GLN A 50 6.65 -6.67 -5.81
N PRO A 51 7.87 -6.14 -5.58
CA PRO A 51 8.88 -6.07 -6.63
C PRO A 51 9.29 -7.44 -7.15
N SER A 52 9.29 -8.45 -6.28
CA SER A 52 9.68 -9.82 -6.60
C SER A 52 8.53 -10.70 -7.11
N THR A 53 7.29 -10.34 -6.78
CA THR A 53 6.10 -11.17 -7.08
C THR A 53 5.32 -10.69 -8.30
N ILE A 54 5.12 -9.38 -8.45
CA ILE A 54 4.30 -8.77 -9.52
C ILE A 54 5.02 -7.62 -10.24
N PHE A 55 6.34 -7.47 -10.01
CA PHE A 55 7.19 -6.45 -10.62
C PHE A 55 6.66 -5.00 -10.44
N LYS A 56 6.13 -4.70 -9.25
CA LYS A 56 5.67 -3.37 -8.81
C LYS A 56 6.40 -2.96 -7.55
N ASN A 57 6.60 -1.67 -7.31
CA ASN A 57 7.03 -1.21 -5.99
C ASN A 57 6.03 -1.63 -4.92
N ASP A 58 6.46 -1.80 -3.68
CA ASP A 58 5.54 -1.97 -2.57
C ASP A 58 4.64 -0.74 -2.36
N ALA A 59 3.50 -0.97 -1.71
CA ALA A 59 2.39 -0.04 -1.72
C ALA A 59 1.42 -0.25 -0.55
N LEU A 60 0.54 0.73 -0.38
CA LEU A 60 -0.64 0.62 0.47
C LEU A 60 -1.88 0.59 -0.41
N HIS A 61 -2.76 -0.38 -0.16
CA HIS A 61 -4.01 -0.58 -0.88
C HIS A 61 -5.20 -0.38 0.04
N ALA A 62 -6.25 0.28 -0.42
CA ALA A 62 -7.53 0.35 0.27
C ALA A 62 -8.50 -0.68 -0.33
N VAL A 63 -9.23 -1.41 0.52
CA VAL A 63 -10.18 -2.44 0.09
C VAL A 63 -11.45 -2.37 0.95
N PRO A 64 -12.62 -2.07 0.37
CA PRO A 64 -13.88 -2.20 1.08
C PRO A 64 -14.14 -3.67 1.47
N VAL A 65 -14.58 -3.89 2.70
CA VAL A 65 -14.82 -5.27 3.22
C VAL A 65 -16.27 -5.72 3.09
N ASP A 66 -17.19 -4.79 2.82
CA ASP A 66 -18.61 -5.04 2.65
C ASP A 66 -19.23 -4.21 1.50
N GLY A 67 -20.54 -4.38 1.31
CA GLY A 67 -21.30 -3.64 0.33
C GLY A 67 -20.99 -4.00 -1.13
N PRO A 68 -21.52 -3.21 -2.10
CA PRO A 68 -21.34 -3.46 -3.53
C PRO A 68 -19.89 -3.31 -4.02
N GLN A 69 -19.02 -2.72 -3.20
CA GLN A 69 -17.60 -2.49 -3.50
C GLN A 69 -16.68 -3.48 -2.79
N ARG A 70 -17.24 -4.48 -2.09
CA ARG A 70 -16.48 -5.48 -1.35
C ARG A 70 -15.44 -6.14 -2.24
N GLY A 71 -14.17 -6.07 -1.83
CA GLY A 71 -13.05 -6.67 -2.54
C GLY A 71 -12.47 -5.81 -3.67
N ARG A 72 -12.98 -4.59 -3.90
CA ARG A 72 -12.39 -3.65 -4.85
C ARG A 72 -11.05 -3.14 -4.34
N VAL A 73 -9.97 -3.79 -4.73
CA VAL A 73 -8.61 -3.38 -4.34
C VAL A 73 -8.21 -2.14 -5.13
N GLN A 74 -7.82 -1.07 -4.42
CA GLN A 74 -7.35 0.18 -5.02
C GLN A 74 -6.01 0.56 -4.41
N GLN A 75 -4.96 0.64 -5.24
CA GLN A 75 -3.68 1.16 -4.78
C GLN A 75 -3.83 2.64 -4.41
N PHE A 76 -3.49 2.99 -3.18
CA PHE A 76 -3.60 4.36 -2.67
C PHE A 76 -2.26 5.12 -2.75
N LEU A 77 -1.17 4.48 -2.36
CA LEU A 77 0.19 5.01 -2.52
C LEU A 77 1.17 3.89 -2.84
N SER A 78 2.33 4.27 -3.38
CA SER A 78 3.47 3.38 -3.59
C SER A 78 4.68 3.97 -2.89
N VAL A 79 5.50 3.11 -2.29
CA VAL A 79 6.76 3.51 -1.64
C VAL A 79 7.91 3.57 -2.65
N PRO A 80 9.03 4.24 -2.31
CA PRO A 80 10.21 4.33 -3.15
C PRO A 80 10.81 2.97 -3.49
N ARG A 81 11.68 2.95 -4.50
CA ARG A 81 12.36 1.74 -4.94
C ARG A 81 13.19 1.11 -3.80
N GLY A 82 13.11 -0.21 -3.72
CA GLY A 82 13.84 -1.00 -2.71
C GLY A 82 13.33 -0.76 -1.29
N ALA A 83 12.16 -0.16 -1.11
CA ALA A 83 11.50 -0.06 0.18
C ALA A 83 10.31 -1.02 0.24
N GLU A 84 9.96 -1.46 1.44
CA GLU A 84 8.64 -2.01 1.73
C GLU A 84 7.70 -0.92 2.30
N CYS A 85 6.40 -1.16 2.22
CA CYS A 85 5.37 -0.34 2.85
C CYS A 85 4.93 -1.01 4.14
N THR A 86 5.07 -0.34 5.29
CA THR A 86 4.83 -0.97 6.59
C THR A 86 4.23 0.00 7.63
N GLY A 87 3.67 -0.55 8.70
CA GLY A 87 3.13 0.20 9.85
C GLY A 87 2.10 1.29 9.51
N PRO A 88 1.04 1.02 8.72
CA PRO A 88 0.01 2.00 8.45
C PRO A 88 -0.82 2.31 9.71
N TYR A 89 -1.11 3.59 9.94
CA TYR A 89 -1.90 4.07 11.08
C TYR A 89 -2.76 5.28 10.67
N PHE A 90 -4.03 5.30 11.09
CA PHE A 90 -4.89 6.47 10.92
C PHE A 90 -4.93 7.30 12.21
N SER A 91 -4.85 8.63 12.07
CA SER A 91 -5.22 9.54 13.16
C SER A 91 -6.65 9.25 13.61
N GLU A 92 -6.97 9.60 14.87
CA GLU A 92 -8.30 9.32 15.41
C GLU A 92 -9.39 9.88 14.50
N ASP A 93 -9.30 11.13 14.05
CA ASP A 93 -10.28 11.74 13.15
C ASP A 93 -10.23 11.27 11.68
N ASN A 94 -9.39 10.28 11.36
CA ASN A 94 -9.17 9.75 10.01
C ASN A 94 -8.68 10.82 9.00
N SER A 95 -8.14 11.95 9.48
CA SER A 95 -7.66 13.04 8.62
C SER A 95 -6.22 12.89 8.16
N THR A 96 -5.44 12.06 8.86
CA THR A 96 -4.04 11.77 8.54
C THR A 96 -3.82 10.28 8.55
N LEU A 97 -3.20 9.78 7.48
CA LEU A 97 -2.65 8.43 7.40
C LEU A 97 -1.14 8.52 7.58
N VAL A 98 -0.59 7.72 8.47
CA VAL A 98 0.84 7.55 8.70
C VAL A 98 1.27 6.22 8.11
N VAL A 99 2.40 6.19 7.40
CA VAL A 99 3.00 4.97 6.83
C VAL A 99 4.50 5.02 7.07
N SER A 100 5.09 3.88 7.40
CA SER A 100 6.55 3.71 7.46
C SER A 100 7.06 3.22 6.10
N VAL A 101 8.09 3.89 5.59
CA VAL A 101 8.87 3.46 4.44
C VAL A 101 10.13 2.79 4.99
N GLN A 102 10.16 1.47 4.98
CA GLN A 102 11.27 0.70 5.55
C GLN A 102 12.32 0.40 4.48
N HIS A 103 13.59 0.42 4.90
CA HIS A 103 14.79 0.09 4.12
C HIS A 103 14.85 0.60 2.65
N PRO A 104 14.47 1.85 2.34
CA PRO A 104 14.53 2.34 0.96
C PRO A 104 15.92 2.14 0.36
N GLY A 105 15.96 1.71 -0.91
CA GLY A 105 17.22 1.45 -1.61
C GLY A 105 17.84 0.09 -1.35
N GLU A 106 17.11 -0.88 -0.78
CA GLU A 106 17.55 -2.28 -0.77
C GLU A 106 17.96 -2.74 -2.19
N GLY A 107 19.07 -3.48 -2.28
CA GLY A 107 19.70 -3.87 -3.53
C GLY A 107 20.78 -2.89 -4.03
N GLY A 108 20.92 -1.74 -3.38
CA GLY A 108 22.01 -0.79 -3.61
C GLY A 108 23.16 -0.89 -2.60
N SER A 109 24.12 0.02 -2.73
CA SER A 109 25.18 0.25 -1.74
C SER A 109 25.35 1.75 -1.49
N LEU A 110 26.14 2.14 -0.50
CA LEU A 110 26.44 3.56 -0.27
C LEU A 110 27.17 4.22 -1.45
N ALA A 111 28.03 3.47 -2.15
CA ALA A 111 28.78 3.99 -3.30
C ALA A 111 27.95 4.03 -4.59
N VAL A 112 26.98 3.13 -4.72
CA VAL A 112 26.07 3.04 -5.86
C VAL A 112 24.65 2.90 -5.30
N PRO A 113 24.03 4.03 -4.91
CA PRO A 113 22.73 4.01 -4.26
C PRO A 113 21.63 3.61 -5.25
N PHE A 114 20.72 2.76 -4.79
CA PHE A 114 19.57 2.33 -5.58
C PHE A 114 18.35 3.24 -5.40
N SER A 115 18.33 3.96 -4.28
CA SER A 115 17.41 5.03 -3.93
C SER A 115 18.18 6.11 -3.17
N THR A 116 17.73 7.35 -3.27
CA THR A 116 18.22 8.50 -2.48
C THR A 116 17.07 9.17 -1.72
N TRP A 117 15.96 8.45 -1.55
CA TRP A 117 14.80 8.92 -0.80
C TRP A 117 15.08 8.96 0.71
N PRO A 118 14.53 9.93 1.48
CA PRO A 118 13.56 10.95 1.08
C PRO A 118 14.16 12.24 0.55
N ASP A 119 15.40 12.53 0.93
CA ASP A 119 16.00 13.85 0.76
C ASP A 119 16.30 14.18 -0.71
N ARG A 120 16.47 13.14 -1.55
CA ARG A 120 17.02 13.23 -2.91
C ARG A 120 18.47 13.79 -2.84
N ASP A 121 19.21 13.82 -3.96
CA ASP A 121 20.66 14.13 -4.01
C ASP A 121 21.61 12.95 -3.64
N ASP A 122 22.91 13.23 -3.47
CA ASP A 122 23.98 12.26 -3.15
C ASP A 122 23.95 11.76 -1.69
N THR A 123 22.76 11.73 -1.09
CA THR A 123 22.58 11.24 0.28
C THR A 123 22.14 9.76 0.28
N PRO A 124 22.66 8.94 1.20
CA PRO A 124 22.17 7.58 1.37
C PRO A 124 20.66 7.55 1.66
N ALA A 125 19.95 6.56 1.14
CA ALA A 125 18.55 6.36 1.45
C ALA A 125 18.32 6.16 2.95
N ARG A 126 17.20 6.69 3.45
CA ARG A 126 16.88 6.68 4.89
C ARG A 126 15.46 6.14 5.11
N PRO A 127 15.27 5.11 5.95
CA PRO A 127 13.95 4.75 6.44
C PRO A 127 13.28 5.98 7.08
N SER A 128 11.99 6.17 6.83
CA SER A 128 11.26 7.32 7.38
C SER A 128 9.79 7.01 7.56
N VAL A 129 9.16 7.76 8.46
CA VAL A 129 7.71 7.77 8.64
C VAL A 129 7.13 8.95 7.87
N ILE A 130 6.18 8.69 6.99
CA ILE A 130 5.47 9.73 6.23
C ILE A 130 4.07 9.94 6.81
N SER A 131 3.58 11.17 6.71
CA SER A 131 2.18 11.50 6.93
C SER A 131 1.55 11.88 5.59
N VAL A 132 0.33 11.42 5.38
CA VAL A 132 -0.47 11.64 4.18
C VAL A 132 -1.80 12.23 4.61
N TRP A 133 -2.16 13.37 4.03
CA TRP A 133 -3.39 14.08 4.35
C TRP A 133 -3.97 14.72 3.09
N ARG A 134 -5.28 14.95 3.10
CA ARG A 134 -5.99 15.67 2.03
C ARG A 134 -5.73 17.18 2.15
N SER A 135 -5.16 17.78 1.11
CA SER A 135 -4.88 19.24 1.06
C SER A 135 -6.04 20.08 0.52
N ALA A 136 -7.01 19.45 -0.16
CA ALA A 136 -8.17 20.12 -0.72
C ALA A 136 -9.08 20.71 0.36
N ARG A 137 -9.81 21.78 0.02
CA ARG A 137 -10.81 22.39 0.90
C ARG A 137 -11.98 21.42 1.13
N GLY A 138 -12.51 21.39 2.35
CA GLY A 138 -13.64 20.52 2.73
C GLY A 138 -13.25 19.48 3.77
N GLU A 139 -13.91 18.32 3.74
CA GLU A 139 -13.60 17.22 4.64
C GLU A 139 -12.15 16.73 4.43
N ARG A 140 -11.39 16.67 5.51
CA ARG A 140 -9.96 16.28 5.49
C ARG A 140 -9.73 14.77 5.60
N ARG A 141 -10.77 13.96 5.40
CA ARG A 141 -10.70 12.51 5.59
C ARG A 141 -9.87 11.85 4.50
N VAL A 142 -8.97 10.94 4.89
CA VAL A 142 -8.26 10.05 3.97
C VAL A 142 -9.14 8.85 3.65
N GLY A 143 -9.23 8.48 2.37
CA GLY A 143 -10.00 7.31 1.91
C GLY A 143 -11.49 7.55 1.64
N ALA A 144 -11.97 8.80 1.80
CA ALA A 144 -13.34 9.22 1.49
C ALA A 144 -13.49 9.74 0.05
#